data_AF-A0A6P6C335-F1
#
_entry.id   AF-A0A6P6C335-F1
#
_cell.length_a   1.000
_cell.length_b   1.000
_cell.length_c   1.000
_cell.angle_alpha   90.00
_cell.angle_beta   90.00
_cell.angle_gamma   90.00
#
_symmetry.space_group_name_H-M   'P 1'
#
loop_
_entity.id
_entity.type
_entity.pdbx_description
1 polymer ?
#
loop_
_entity_poly.entity_id
_entity_poly.type
_entity_poly.pdbx_seq_one_letter_code
_entity_poly.pdbx_strand_id
1 'polypeptide(L)'
;MPVQYEIKRSNSMKKTKAINLEEKSLDRLAEVSRSSKISSTLLPREDSKLPEIRQEGQFANEFNKMQDHIFKKPTMQTIMTPETMKKIQMDRQFFSDVITDTMQELQNSGTFTNLLKALSKEKENEMHFYEIIDREEKGRKQIKSLQKQLLNAKKERQVEVQGQNEYIAHLKDQLQELKAKTNMENHFMKKNTELQISQTQKKCNKTEELLLEEIEKLRLKTEEENRIHMEIEMFLKKEQQKLEEKLEFWMEKYDKDTEMKQNELNALKSAKASDLTHLQDLARTLREYEQVIIEDRLEKEKNRKKLQQDTLELRSIIKLQAWWRGTVVRKEIGSFRMPKKDVDDSKDSKGKGKDKDKRRGKK
;
A
#
# COMPACT_ATOMS: atom_id res chain seq x y z
N MET A 1 28.21 -24.45 -1.01
CA MET A 1 28.50 -24.90 -2.39
C MET A 1 27.86 -23.91 -3.35
N PRO A 2 28.54 -23.46 -4.42
CA PRO A 2 27.92 -22.67 -5.48
C PRO A 2 27.28 -23.59 -6.53
N VAL A 3 26.09 -23.22 -7.02
CA VAL A 3 25.52 -23.78 -8.25
C VAL A 3 25.28 -22.61 -9.20
N GLN A 4 26.09 -22.54 -10.26
CA GLN A 4 25.81 -21.68 -11.40
C GLN A 4 24.80 -22.37 -12.32
N TYR A 5 24.00 -21.60 -13.06
CA TYR A 5 23.37 -22.09 -14.27
C TYR A 5 23.44 -21.03 -15.36
N GLU A 6 23.69 -21.47 -16.59
CA GLU A 6 24.20 -20.61 -17.65
C GLU A 6 23.13 -19.90 -18.47
N ILE A 7 23.57 -18.76 -19.00
CA ILE A 7 23.07 -18.02 -20.15
C ILE A 7 22.45 -18.95 -21.22
N LYS A 8 21.21 -18.64 -21.64
CA LYS A 8 20.77 -18.90 -23.01
C LYS A 8 20.20 -17.63 -23.63
N ARG A 9 20.83 -17.22 -24.74
CA ARG A 9 20.49 -16.05 -25.56
C ARG A 9 20.39 -16.51 -27.00
N SER A 10 19.20 -16.42 -27.60
CA SER A 10 18.94 -16.86 -28.97
C SER A 10 18.19 -15.79 -29.75
N ASN A 11 18.92 -15.05 -30.59
CA ASN A 11 18.30 -14.23 -31.64
C ASN A 11 17.78 -15.14 -32.76
N SER A 12 16.64 -14.80 -33.37
CA SER A 12 16.29 -15.25 -34.71
C SER A 12 15.50 -14.16 -35.43
N MET A 13 16.00 -13.71 -36.58
CA MET A 13 15.33 -12.70 -37.40
C MET A 13 14.41 -13.37 -38.43
N LYS A 14 13.32 -12.71 -38.82
CA LYS A 14 12.85 -12.71 -40.21
C LYS A 14 12.04 -11.44 -40.53
N LYS A 15 12.21 -10.95 -41.76
CA LYS A 15 11.60 -9.72 -42.31
C LYS A 15 10.38 -10.09 -43.16
N THR A 16 9.40 -9.19 -43.29
CA THR A 16 8.81 -8.87 -44.61
C THR A 16 8.14 -7.49 -44.65
N LYS A 17 8.35 -6.82 -45.80
CA LYS A 17 7.60 -5.74 -46.50
C LYS A 17 6.45 -5.03 -45.74
N ALA A 18 6.39 -3.69 -45.62
CA ALA A 18 6.58 -2.59 -46.60
C ALA A 18 5.42 -2.39 -47.59
N ILE A 19 4.76 -1.22 -47.48
CA ILE A 19 3.90 -0.58 -48.48
C ILE A 19 4.27 0.91 -48.49
N ASN A 20 4.62 1.46 -49.66
CA ASN A 20 4.71 2.90 -49.90
C ASN A 20 3.40 3.38 -50.52
N LEU A 21 3.08 4.67 -50.35
CA LEU A 21 2.21 5.40 -51.27
C LEU A 21 2.70 6.84 -51.44
N GLU A 22 3.43 7.04 -52.53
CA GLU A 22 3.51 8.26 -53.34
C GLU A 22 2.10 8.76 -53.74
N GLU A 23 1.84 9.96 -54.23
CA GLU A 23 2.55 11.25 -54.39
C GLU A 23 1.51 12.22 -55.01
N LYS A 24 1.67 13.55 -54.85
CA LYS A 24 1.24 14.69 -55.72
C LYS A 24 0.64 15.82 -54.87
N SER A 25 1.31 16.96 -54.70
CA SER A 25 1.82 17.98 -55.66
C SER A 25 0.75 18.98 -56.10
N LEU A 26 1.03 20.27 -55.87
CA LEU A 26 0.96 21.32 -56.89
C LEU A 26 1.78 22.54 -56.39
N ASP A 27 2.40 23.27 -57.30
CA ASP A 27 3.27 24.43 -57.03
C ASP A 27 2.91 25.58 -58.00
N ARG A 28 3.13 26.83 -57.58
CA ARG A 28 3.10 28.11 -58.34
C ARG A 28 1.90 28.43 -59.26
N LEU A 29 1.29 29.59 -59.00
CA LEU A 29 1.46 30.90 -59.69
C LEU A 29 0.47 31.89 -58.99
N ALA A 30 0.81 33.15 -58.63
CA ALA A 30 1.11 34.33 -59.46
C ALA A 30 -0.14 34.79 -60.28
N GLU A 31 -0.60 36.06 -60.31
CA GLU A 31 -0.01 37.37 -59.94
C GLU A 31 -1.07 38.44 -59.49
N VAL A 32 -0.62 39.63 -59.03
CA VAL A 32 -1.09 41.02 -59.38
C VAL A 32 -2.61 41.36 -59.36
N SER A 33 -3.13 42.45 -58.76
CA SER A 33 -2.58 43.62 -58.02
C SER A 33 -3.69 44.57 -57.49
N ARG A 34 -3.28 45.74 -56.91
CA ARG A 34 -4.05 47.00 -56.62
C ARG A 34 -4.85 47.04 -55.29
N SER A 35 -5.01 48.18 -54.58
CA SER A 35 -4.29 49.48 -54.54
C SER A 35 -4.87 50.42 -53.46
N SER A 36 -4.02 51.17 -52.71
CA SER A 36 -4.39 52.41 -51.95
C SER A 36 -5.35 52.24 -50.74
N LYS A 37 -5.51 53.15 -49.75
CA LYS A 37 -4.81 54.38 -49.26
C LYS A 37 -5.38 54.75 -47.86
N ILE A 38 -4.76 55.73 -47.13
CA ILE A 38 -5.32 56.50 -45.96
C ILE A 38 -5.44 55.65 -44.65
N SER A 39 -4.70 55.89 -43.55
CA SER A 39 -4.68 57.01 -42.56
C SER A 39 -5.84 56.93 -41.53
N SER A 40 -5.72 57.23 -40.22
CA SER A 40 -4.62 57.81 -39.39
C SER A 40 -4.87 57.69 -37.85
N THR A 41 -3.92 58.17 -37.01
CA THR A 41 -4.11 58.77 -35.63
C THR A 41 -4.61 57.86 -34.46
N LEU A 42 -4.23 58.02 -33.16
CA LEU A 42 -3.31 58.91 -32.41
C LEU A 42 -3.03 58.33 -30.97
N LEU A 43 -1.75 58.31 -30.51
CA LEU A 43 -1.15 58.65 -29.17
C LEU A 43 -1.88 58.35 -27.80
N PRO A 44 -1.33 58.65 -26.59
CA PRO A 44 0.00 59.18 -26.17
C PRO A 44 0.72 58.42 -25.00
N ARG A 45 2.03 58.66 -24.81
CA ARG A 45 2.55 59.30 -23.57
C ARG A 45 4.03 59.72 -23.61
N GLU A 46 4.32 60.87 -23.03
CA GLU A 46 5.65 61.39 -22.63
C GLU A 46 5.97 60.90 -21.17
N ASP A 47 7.12 61.15 -20.52
CA ASP A 47 8.33 61.90 -20.88
C ASP A 47 9.52 61.41 -20.02
N SER A 48 10.77 61.48 -20.52
CA SER A 48 11.98 61.66 -19.69
C SER A 48 13.17 62.10 -20.56
N LYS A 49 13.95 63.08 -20.09
CA LYS A 49 14.79 63.94 -20.95
C LYS A 49 16.29 63.73 -20.72
N LEU A 50 17.07 63.89 -21.81
CA LEU A 50 18.32 64.68 -21.97
C LEU A 50 19.13 64.18 -23.20
N PRO A 51 19.93 65.02 -23.88
CA PRO A 51 19.54 66.26 -24.54
C PRO A 51 19.97 66.25 -26.03
N GLU A 52 19.03 66.38 -26.97
CA GLU A 52 19.34 66.36 -28.40
C GLU A 52 19.77 67.75 -28.92
N ILE A 53 20.90 67.80 -29.65
CA ILE A 53 21.53 69.06 -30.08
C ILE A 53 20.95 69.53 -31.43
N ARG A 54 20.15 70.60 -31.39
CA ARG A 54 19.80 71.39 -32.57
C ARG A 54 21.06 72.06 -33.16
N GLN A 55 21.55 71.66 -34.34
CA GLN A 55 22.26 72.58 -35.26
C GLN A 55 22.56 72.11 -36.70
N GLU A 56 21.84 71.11 -37.25
CA GLU A 56 21.87 70.93 -38.71
C GLU A 56 21.11 72.09 -39.40
N GLY A 57 21.86 72.95 -40.11
CA GLY A 57 21.34 74.15 -40.76
C GLY A 57 22.31 75.33 -40.86
N GLN A 58 23.41 75.34 -40.11
CA GLN A 58 24.38 76.46 -40.15
C GLN A 58 25.54 76.24 -41.15
N PHE A 59 26.03 75.02 -41.32
CA PHE A 59 27.19 74.72 -42.19
C PHE A 59 26.99 75.01 -43.69
N ALA A 60 25.76 75.03 -44.20
CA ALA A 60 25.48 75.41 -45.59
C ALA A 60 25.61 76.93 -45.86
N ASN A 61 25.49 77.77 -44.82
CA ASN A 61 25.52 79.23 -44.95
C ASN A 61 26.93 79.84 -44.77
N GLU A 62 27.88 79.12 -44.17
CA GLU A 62 29.26 79.60 -44.06
C GLU A 62 30.06 79.39 -45.35
N PHE A 63 29.82 78.30 -46.09
CA PHE A 63 30.51 78.04 -47.36
C PHE A 63 30.19 79.08 -48.44
N ASN A 64 28.95 79.55 -48.54
CA ASN A 64 28.57 80.61 -49.48
C ASN A 64 29.24 81.96 -49.11
N LYS A 65 29.29 82.32 -47.82
CA LYS A 65 29.98 83.55 -47.36
C LYS A 65 31.49 83.57 -47.63
N MET A 66 32.13 82.41 -47.79
CA MET A 66 33.55 82.32 -48.14
C MET A 66 33.83 82.60 -49.64
N GLN A 67 32.81 82.58 -50.51
CA GLN A 67 33.01 82.74 -51.96
C GLN A 67 32.75 84.17 -52.45
N ASP A 68 31.82 84.92 -51.83
CA ASP A 68 31.46 86.30 -52.20
C ASP A 68 32.53 87.37 -51.90
N HIS A 69 33.59 87.03 -51.16
CA HIS A 69 34.64 87.98 -50.77
C HIS A 69 35.86 88.06 -51.72
N ILE A 70 35.91 87.24 -52.78
CA ILE A 70 37.12 87.11 -53.63
C ILE A 70 37.12 88.02 -54.88
N PHE A 71 35.96 88.57 -55.31
CA PHE A 71 35.87 89.42 -56.50
C PHE A 71 35.32 90.84 -56.24
N LYS A 72 36.09 91.64 -55.50
CA LYS A 72 36.05 93.12 -55.61
C LYS A 72 37.47 93.67 -55.72
N LYS A 73 37.91 93.98 -56.94
CA LYS A 73 39.14 94.77 -57.17
C LYS A 73 38.92 96.17 -56.61
N PRO A 74 39.72 96.66 -55.64
CA PRO A 74 39.75 98.07 -55.32
C PRO A 74 40.39 98.82 -56.50
N THR A 75 39.74 99.89 -56.96
CA THR A 75 40.35 100.83 -57.92
C THR A 75 41.63 101.42 -57.32
N MET A 76 42.64 101.69 -58.16
CA MET A 76 43.93 102.24 -57.75
C MET A 76 43.78 103.60 -57.05
N GLN A 77 43.65 103.59 -55.72
CA GLN A 77 43.71 104.76 -54.85
C GLN A 77 44.49 104.40 -53.57
N THR A 78 45.57 105.12 -53.30
CA THR A 78 46.45 104.89 -52.15
C THR A 78 45.82 105.42 -50.87
N ILE A 79 44.97 104.61 -50.24
CA ILE A 79 44.41 104.91 -48.91
C ILE A 79 45.50 104.65 -47.85
N MET A 80 46.11 105.72 -47.35
CA MET A 80 47.04 105.67 -46.23
C MET A 80 46.26 105.32 -44.95
N THR A 81 46.57 104.19 -44.32
CA THR A 81 46.02 103.82 -43.01
C THR A 81 46.69 104.65 -41.90
N PRO A 82 46.04 104.91 -40.75
CA PRO A 82 46.68 105.66 -39.67
C PRO A 82 47.95 104.97 -39.15
N GLU A 83 48.04 103.63 -39.22
CA GLU A 83 49.23 102.87 -38.83
C GLU A 83 50.36 103.02 -39.86
N THR A 84 50.06 103.04 -41.17
CA THR A 84 51.10 103.32 -42.18
C THR A 84 51.53 104.79 -42.15
N MET A 85 50.63 105.72 -41.85
CA MET A 85 50.97 107.14 -41.66
C MET A 85 51.86 107.35 -40.42
N LYS A 86 51.54 106.70 -39.28
CA LYS A 86 52.41 106.66 -38.09
C LYS A 86 53.76 106.04 -38.41
N LYS A 87 53.80 104.89 -39.13
CA LYS A 87 55.06 104.27 -39.54
C LYS A 87 55.90 105.23 -40.38
N ILE A 88 55.32 105.81 -41.44
CA ILE A 88 56.02 106.78 -42.31
C ILE A 88 56.51 108.00 -41.52
N GLN A 89 55.77 108.47 -40.51
CA GLN A 89 56.22 109.56 -39.65
C GLN A 89 57.39 109.16 -38.74
N MET A 90 57.35 107.96 -38.15
CA MET A 90 58.47 107.41 -37.36
C MET A 90 59.70 107.12 -38.23
N ASP A 91 59.52 106.53 -39.41
CA ASP A 91 60.57 106.27 -40.40
C ASP A 91 61.24 107.60 -40.81
N ARG A 92 60.45 108.63 -41.12
CA ARG A 92 60.96 109.97 -41.47
C ARG A 92 61.70 110.65 -40.32
N GLN A 93 61.21 110.49 -39.08
CA GLN A 93 61.91 111.03 -37.91
C GLN A 93 63.24 110.29 -37.71
N PHE A 94 63.24 108.96 -37.74
CA PHE A 94 64.46 108.14 -37.66
C PHE A 94 65.49 108.49 -38.75
N PHE A 95 65.06 108.67 -40.00
CA PHE A 95 65.96 109.16 -41.07
C PHE A 95 66.48 110.58 -40.80
N SER A 96 65.65 111.48 -40.26
CA SER A 96 66.09 112.82 -39.88
C SER A 96 67.13 112.77 -38.76
N ASP A 97 66.86 111.99 -37.71
CA ASP A 97 67.72 111.85 -36.53
C ASP A 97 69.08 111.25 -36.91
N VAL A 98 69.09 110.19 -37.72
CA VAL A 98 70.33 109.57 -38.24
C VAL A 98 71.11 110.52 -39.15
N ILE A 99 70.44 111.37 -39.95
CA ILE A 99 71.11 112.39 -40.77
C ILE A 99 71.70 113.51 -39.90
N THR A 100 71.00 113.97 -38.85
CA THR A 100 71.54 114.97 -37.93
C THR A 100 72.71 114.42 -37.10
N ASP A 101 72.59 113.20 -36.56
CA ASP A 101 73.62 112.57 -35.74
C ASP A 101 74.90 112.30 -36.54
N THR A 102 74.78 112.05 -37.84
CA THR A 102 75.92 111.77 -38.73
C THR A 102 76.52 113.04 -39.32
N MET A 103 75.71 114.07 -39.59
CA MET A 103 76.24 115.40 -39.92
C MET A 103 76.99 116.01 -38.73
N GLN A 104 76.49 115.81 -37.50
CA GLN A 104 77.15 116.26 -36.27
C GLN A 104 78.43 115.45 -35.96
N GLU A 105 78.42 114.13 -36.17
CA GLU A 105 79.63 113.29 -36.06
C GLU A 105 80.69 113.72 -37.09
N LEU A 106 80.30 113.95 -38.34
CA LEU A 106 81.19 114.40 -39.41
C LEU A 106 81.82 115.78 -39.11
N GLN A 107 81.05 116.71 -38.53
CA GLN A 107 81.56 118.01 -38.10
C GLN A 107 82.49 117.92 -36.88
N ASN A 108 82.20 117.04 -35.91
CA ASN A 108 82.90 117.01 -34.63
C ASN A 108 84.14 116.09 -34.62
N SER A 109 84.14 115.02 -35.42
CA SER A 109 85.19 113.99 -35.42
C SER A 109 85.52 113.41 -36.80
N GLY A 110 84.96 113.97 -37.88
CA GLY A 110 85.28 113.55 -39.25
C GLY A 110 84.88 112.10 -39.59
N THR A 111 84.06 111.46 -38.77
CA THR A 111 83.75 110.03 -38.82
C THR A 111 82.24 109.78 -39.00
N PHE A 112 81.83 108.57 -39.37
CA PHE A 112 80.45 108.19 -39.70
C PHE A 112 79.98 106.91 -38.96
N THR A 113 80.47 106.66 -37.74
CA THR A 113 80.14 105.45 -36.97
C THR A 113 78.66 105.36 -36.62
N ASN A 114 77.94 106.48 -36.49
CA ASN A 114 76.51 106.50 -36.19
C ASN A 114 75.68 105.97 -37.37
N LEU A 115 76.06 106.31 -38.61
CA LEU A 115 75.44 105.74 -39.81
C LEU A 115 75.69 104.22 -39.88
N LEU A 116 76.91 103.81 -39.57
CA LEU A 116 77.32 102.41 -39.63
C LEU A 116 76.66 101.56 -38.52
N LYS A 117 76.44 102.12 -37.32
CA LYS A 117 75.64 101.51 -36.25
C LYS A 117 74.16 101.39 -36.65
N ALA A 118 73.56 102.46 -37.19
CA ALA A 118 72.17 102.44 -37.63
C ALA A 118 71.95 101.41 -38.75
N LEU A 119 72.84 101.37 -39.75
CA LEU A 119 72.81 100.40 -40.84
C LEU A 119 73.05 98.96 -40.36
N SER A 120 73.94 98.75 -39.39
CA SER A 120 74.16 97.42 -38.79
C SER A 120 72.92 96.94 -38.02
N LYS A 121 72.31 97.83 -37.22
CA LYS A 121 71.08 97.54 -36.49
C LYS A 121 69.90 97.26 -37.42
N GLU A 122 69.81 97.95 -38.55
CA GLU A 122 68.75 97.67 -39.53
C GLU A 122 68.94 96.33 -40.24
N LYS A 123 70.18 95.90 -40.50
CA LYS A 123 70.48 94.53 -40.98
C LYS A 123 70.17 93.46 -39.93
N GLU A 124 70.38 93.76 -38.65
CA GLU A 124 70.01 92.89 -37.52
C GLU A 124 68.48 92.79 -37.37
N ASN A 125 67.76 93.91 -37.48
CA ASN A 125 66.30 93.96 -37.56
C ASN A 125 65.76 93.13 -38.73
N GLU A 126 66.34 93.30 -39.94
CA GLU A 126 65.95 92.55 -41.14
C GLU A 126 66.18 91.03 -40.96
N MET A 127 67.34 90.65 -40.40
CA MET A 127 67.65 89.25 -40.11
C MET A 127 66.66 88.64 -39.12
N HIS A 128 66.40 89.31 -37.98
CA HIS A 128 65.39 88.86 -37.01
C HIS A 128 63.97 88.84 -37.58
N PHE A 129 63.62 89.74 -38.52
CA PHE A 129 62.33 89.70 -39.19
C PHE A 129 62.16 88.43 -40.05
N TYR A 130 63.19 88.04 -40.81
CA TYR A 130 63.18 86.76 -41.54
C TYR A 130 63.19 85.55 -40.60
N GLU A 131 63.92 85.57 -39.47
CA GLU A 131 63.85 84.52 -38.44
C GLU A 131 62.45 84.39 -37.84
N ILE A 132 61.76 85.52 -37.59
CA ILE A 132 60.39 85.53 -37.08
C ILE A 132 59.44 84.93 -38.12
N ILE A 133 59.59 85.27 -39.40
CA ILE A 133 58.79 84.68 -40.50
C ILE A 133 59.01 83.16 -40.60
N ASP A 134 60.25 82.69 -40.63
CA ASP A 134 60.57 81.26 -40.70
C ASP A 134 60.04 80.49 -39.47
N ARG A 135 60.19 81.07 -38.28
CA ARG A 135 59.64 80.52 -37.02
C ARG A 135 58.11 80.47 -37.04
N GLU A 136 57.45 81.50 -37.57
CA GLU A 136 55.98 81.57 -37.71
C GLU A 136 55.48 80.54 -38.73
N GLU A 137 56.14 80.43 -39.88
CA GLU A 137 55.76 79.48 -40.94
C GLU A 137 55.98 78.03 -40.48
N LYS A 138 57.07 77.74 -39.75
CA LYS A 138 57.31 76.47 -39.06
C LYS A 138 56.23 76.19 -38.01
N GLY A 139 55.84 77.21 -37.23
CA GLY A 139 54.71 77.13 -36.29
C GLY A 139 53.38 76.80 -36.99
N ARG A 140 53.05 77.48 -38.09
CA ARG A 140 51.86 77.16 -38.91
C ARG A 140 51.90 75.75 -39.49
N LYS A 141 53.07 75.28 -39.94
CA LYS A 141 53.26 73.91 -40.43
C LYS A 141 53.02 72.88 -39.31
N GLN A 142 53.51 73.13 -38.10
CA GLN A 142 53.27 72.28 -36.92
C GLN A 142 51.81 72.31 -36.45
N ILE A 143 51.17 73.48 -36.39
CA ILE A 143 49.75 73.60 -36.03
C ILE A 143 48.89 72.82 -37.02
N LYS A 144 49.14 72.94 -38.33
CA LYS A 144 48.42 72.19 -39.38
C LYS A 144 48.66 70.67 -39.27
N SER A 145 49.86 70.21 -38.95
CA SER A 145 50.13 68.78 -38.79
C SER A 145 49.47 68.20 -37.53
N LEU A 146 49.51 68.92 -36.40
CA LEU A 146 48.83 68.55 -35.15
C LEU A 146 47.30 68.54 -35.32
N GLN A 147 46.73 69.54 -36.00
CA GLN A 147 45.30 69.55 -36.35
C GLN A 147 44.90 68.34 -37.21
N LYS A 148 45.73 67.96 -38.18
CA LYS A 148 45.51 66.76 -39.01
C LYS A 148 45.62 65.47 -38.18
N GLN A 149 46.60 65.37 -37.27
CA GLN A 149 46.75 64.22 -36.38
C GLN A 149 45.55 64.07 -35.43
N LEU A 150 45.09 65.16 -34.80
CA LEU A 150 43.91 65.17 -33.92
C LEU A 150 42.64 64.77 -34.69
N LEU A 151 42.45 65.29 -35.89
CA LEU A 151 41.31 64.93 -36.75
C LEU A 151 41.36 63.45 -37.19
N ASN A 152 42.55 62.92 -37.50
CA ASN A 152 42.74 61.50 -37.79
C ASN A 152 42.43 60.62 -36.57
N ALA A 153 43.02 60.91 -35.41
CA ALA A 153 42.78 60.17 -34.17
C ALA A 153 41.30 60.22 -33.73
N LYS A 154 40.60 61.33 -33.98
CA LYS A 154 39.14 61.42 -33.76
C LYS A 154 38.36 60.48 -34.68
N LYS A 155 38.74 60.37 -35.96
CA LYS A 155 38.12 59.43 -36.92
C LYS A 155 38.41 57.98 -36.57
N GLU A 156 39.66 57.67 -36.25
CA GLU A 156 40.11 56.34 -35.86
C GLU A 156 39.35 55.83 -34.63
N ARG A 157 39.29 56.65 -33.57
CA ARG A 157 38.50 56.36 -32.37
C ARG A 157 36.99 56.25 -32.65
N GLN A 158 36.46 57.00 -33.63
CA GLN A 158 35.05 56.88 -34.02
C GLN A 158 34.77 55.55 -34.71
N VAL A 159 35.66 55.09 -35.61
CA VAL A 159 35.56 53.78 -36.26
C VAL A 159 35.73 52.65 -35.24
N GLU A 160 36.66 52.78 -34.30
CA GLU A 160 36.85 51.80 -33.23
C GLU A 160 35.58 51.68 -32.35
N VAL A 161 35.00 52.81 -31.93
CA VAL A 161 33.74 52.83 -31.17
C VAL A 161 32.57 52.28 -31.98
N GLN A 162 32.53 52.48 -33.30
CA GLN A 162 31.53 51.85 -34.17
C GLN A 162 31.68 50.32 -34.21
N GLY A 163 32.88 49.80 -34.48
CA GLY A 163 33.16 48.36 -34.46
C GLY A 163 32.93 47.70 -33.10
N GLN A 164 33.24 48.39 -32.00
CA GLN A 164 32.91 47.92 -30.64
C GLN A 164 31.39 47.88 -30.41
N ASN A 165 30.63 48.87 -30.88
CA ASN A 165 29.16 48.86 -30.78
C ASN A 165 28.51 47.78 -31.64
N GLU A 166 29.02 47.54 -32.85
CA GLU A 166 28.58 46.46 -33.74
C GLU A 166 28.85 45.07 -33.11
N TYR A 167 30.04 44.88 -32.52
CA TYR A 167 30.37 43.66 -31.79
C TYR A 167 29.47 43.46 -30.55
N ILE A 168 29.17 44.54 -29.81
CA ILE A 168 28.21 44.51 -28.68
C ILE A 168 26.79 44.17 -29.16
N ALA A 169 26.36 44.64 -30.33
CA ALA A 169 25.07 44.28 -30.91
C ALA A 169 25.03 42.78 -31.26
N HIS A 170 26.01 42.29 -32.02
CA HIS A 170 26.14 40.88 -32.39
C HIS A 170 26.16 39.95 -31.15
N LEU A 171 26.88 40.31 -30.08
CA LEU A 171 26.88 39.55 -28.83
C LEU A 171 25.52 39.55 -28.11
N LYS A 172 24.75 40.65 -28.19
CA LYS A 172 23.38 40.71 -27.64
C LYS A 172 22.43 39.81 -28.45
N ASP A 173 22.55 39.82 -29.77
CA ASP A 173 21.73 38.99 -30.66
C ASP A 173 22.01 37.50 -30.42
N GLN A 174 23.29 37.09 -30.34
CA GLN A 174 23.68 35.73 -29.97
C GLN A 174 23.15 35.33 -28.58
N LEU A 175 23.23 36.21 -27.58
CA LEU A 175 22.70 35.94 -26.24
C LEU A 175 21.18 35.81 -26.25
N GLN A 176 20.47 36.59 -27.07
CA GLN A 176 19.02 36.51 -27.23
C GLN A 176 18.60 35.22 -27.97
N GLU A 177 19.32 34.82 -29.02
CA GLU A 177 19.12 33.54 -29.72
C GLU A 177 19.32 32.36 -28.77
N LEU A 178 20.47 32.31 -28.07
CA LEU A 178 20.77 31.25 -27.10
C LEU A 178 19.71 31.19 -25.99
N LYS A 179 19.22 32.34 -25.49
CA LYS A 179 18.14 32.40 -24.50
C LYS A 179 16.81 31.88 -25.05
N ALA A 180 16.45 32.24 -26.28
CA ALA A 180 15.23 31.76 -26.94
C ALA A 180 15.28 30.24 -27.19
N LYS A 181 16.40 29.76 -27.74
CA LYS A 181 16.66 28.33 -27.98
C LYS A 181 16.62 27.51 -26.68
N THR A 182 17.38 27.93 -25.67
CA THR A 182 17.43 27.25 -24.36
C THR A 182 16.04 27.21 -23.71
N ASN A 183 15.23 28.26 -23.83
CA ASN A 183 13.86 28.28 -23.30
C ASN A 183 12.94 27.30 -24.06
N MET A 184 13.01 27.28 -25.39
CA MET A 184 12.24 26.34 -26.23
C MET A 184 12.63 24.88 -25.94
N GLU A 185 13.93 24.58 -25.82
CA GLU A 185 14.44 23.26 -25.46
C GLU A 185 13.98 22.84 -24.06
N ASN A 186 14.04 23.74 -23.06
CA ASN A 186 13.51 23.47 -21.73
C ASN A 186 12.00 23.20 -21.72
N HIS A 187 11.21 23.97 -22.48
CA HIS A 187 9.77 23.76 -22.59
C HIS A 187 9.43 22.43 -23.28
N PHE A 188 10.14 22.09 -24.37
CA PHE A 188 9.98 20.80 -25.06
C PHE A 188 10.35 19.63 -24.14
N MET A 189 11.48 19.72 -23.44
CA MET A 189 11.94 18.66 -22.53
C MET A 189 10.99 18.45 -21.36
N LYS A 190 10.49 19.51 -20.72
CA LYS A 190 9.44 19.42 -19.68
C LYS A 190 8.17 18.75 -20.20
N LYS A 191 7.64 19.21 -21.34
CA LYS A 191 6.42 18.64 -21.92
C LYS A 191 6.58 17.18 -22.34
N ASN A 192 7.78 16.79 -22.79
CA ASN A 192 8.12 15.39 -23.08
C ASN A 192 8.21 14.54 -21.81
N THR A 193 8.86 15.00 -20.73
CA THR A 193 8.91 14.23 -19.47
C THR A 193 7.55 14.14 -18.79
N GLU A 194 6.76 15.23 -18.77
CA GLU A 194 5.36 15.24 -18.31
C GLU A 194 4.50 14.22 -19.09
N LEU A 195 4.66 14.16 -20.42
CA LEU A 195 3.95 13.18 -21.26
C LEU A 195 4.39 11.74 -20.95
N GLN A 196 5.69 11.48 -20.77
CA GLN A 196 6.19 10.16 -20.41
C GLN A 196 5.72 9.71 -19.01
N ILE A 197 5.71 10.62 -18.03
CA ILE A 197 5.16 10.38 -16.70
C ILE A 197 3.66 10.08 -16.79
N SER A 198 2.88 10.92 -17.48
CA SER A 198 1.43 10.72 -17.63
C SER A 198 1.09 9.43 -18.40
N GLN A 199 1.86 9.07 -19.43
CA GLN A 199 1.69 7.81 -20.16
C GLN A 199 2.02 6.60 -19.29
N THR A 200 3.07 6.68 -18.47
CA THR A 200 3.48 5.60 -17.55
C THR A 200 2.44 5.44 -16.45
N GLN A 201 2.03 6.53 -15.81
CA GLN A 201 0.96 6.54 -14.81
C GLN A 201 -0.34 5.94 -15.37
N LYS A 202 -0.80 6.36 -16.56
CA LYS A 202 -2.00 5.78 -17.20
C LYS A 202 -1.89 4.28 -17.48
N LYS A 203 -0.69 3.75 -17.76
CA LYS A 203 -0.45 2.30 -17.88
C LYS A 203 -0.55 1.62 -16.50
N CYS A 204 0.14 2.15 -15.49
CA CYS A 204 0.13 1.64 -14.13
C CYS A 204 -1.29 1.62 -13.53
N ASN A 205 -1.99 2.75 -13.56
CA ASN A 205 -3.38 2.87 -13.10
C ASN A 205 -4.29 1.85 -13.79
N LYS A 206 -4.16 1.62 -15.10
CA LYS A 206 -4.98 0.61 -15.80
C LYS A 206 -4.63 -0.83 -15.39
N THR A 207 -3.36 -1.13 -15.11
CA THR A 207 -2.99 -2.46 -14.57
C THR A 207 -3.44 -2.64 -13.12
N GLU A 208 -3.48 -1.56 -12.33
CA GLU A 208 -3.97 -1.54 -10.96
C GLU A 208 -5.50 -1.73 -10.92
N GLU A 209 -6.24 -1.01 -11.76
CA GLU A 209 -7.69 -1.15 -11.97
C GLU A 209 -8.09 -2.60 -12.32
N LEU A 210 -7.41 -3.21 -13.30
CA LEU A 210 -7.63 -4.62 -13.67
C LEU A 210 -7.29 -5.63 -12.54
N LEU A 211 -6.31 -5.31 -11.68
CA LEU A 211 -5.99 -6.15 -10.52
C LEU A 211 -7.04 -5.99 -9.41
N LEU A 212 -7.56 -4.78 -9.20
CA LEU A 212 -8.66 -4.53 -8.25
C LEU A 212 -9.97 -5.20 -8.70
N GLU A 213 -10.27 -5.19 -10.01
CA GLU A 213 -11.39 -5.94 -10.59
C GLU A 213 -11.27 -7.45 -10.33
N GLU A 214 -10.10 -8.06 -10.55
CA GLU A 214 -9.91 -9.49 -10.28
C GLU A 214 -9.91 -9.80 -8.77
N ILE A 215 -9.37 -8.92 -7.91
CA ILE A 215 -9.44 -9.06 -6.45
C ILE A 215 -10.91 -9.07 -5.97
N GLU A 216 -11.73 -8.14 -6.44
CA GLU A 216 -13.15 -8.09 -6.05
C GLU A 216 -13.93 -9.29 -6.60
N LYS A 217 -13.66 -9.70 -7.83
CA LYS A 217 -14.20 -10.92 -8.46
C LYS A 217 -13.80 -12.21 -7.74
N LEU A 218 -12.58 -12.28 -7.18
CA LEU A 218 -12.16 -13.37 -6.31
C LEU A 218 -12.85 -13.30 -4.94
N ARG A 219 -12.96 -12.11 -4.33
CA ARG A 219 -13.66 -11.89 -3.06
C ARG A 219 -15.12 -12.35 -3.12
N LEU A 220 -15.83 -12.00 -4.20
CA LEU A 220 -17.22 -12.41 -4.43
C LEU A 220 -17.36 -13.93 -4.61
N LYS A 221 -16.40 -14.60 -5.28
CA LYS A 221 -16.38 -16.07 -5.37
C LYS A 221 -16.15 -16.73 -4.03
N THR A 222 -15.18 -16.25 -3.24
CA THR A 222 -14.89 -16.80 -1.92
C THR A 222 -16.08 -16.61 -0.97
N GLU A 223 -16.81 -15.51 -1.05
CA GLU A 223 -18.04 -15.30 -0.26
C GLU A 223 -19.15 -16.29 -0.66
N GLU A 224 -19.36 -16.54 -1.95
CA GLU A 224 -20.32 -17.53 -2.43
C GLU A 224 -19.90 -18.97 -2.06
N GLU A 225 -18.62 -19.31 -2.16
CA GLU A 225 -18.06 -20.60 -1.72
C GLU A 225 -18.21 -20.79 -0.20
N ASN A 226 -17.92 -19.76 0.61
CA ASN A 226 -18.14 -19.76 2.05
C ASN A 226 -19.62 -20.00 2.39
N ARG A 227 -20.52 -19.30 1.70
CA ARG A 227 -21.97 -19.44 1.88
C ARG A 227 -22.45 -20.85 1.54
N ILE A 228 -22.07 -21.38 0.37
CA ILE A 228 -22.42 -22.74 -0.06
C ILE A 228 -21.86 -23.77 0.95
N HIS A 229 -20.63 -23.56 1.45
CA HIS A 229 -20.03 -24.41 2.48
C HIS A 229 -20.83 -24.39 3.79
N MET A 230 -21.28 -23.20 4.26
CA MET A 230 -22.16 -23.08 5.43
C MET A 230 -23.51 -23.77 5.24
N GLU A 231 -24.14 -23.61 4.08
CA GLU A 231 -25.42 -24.28 3.76
C GLU A 231 -25.26 -25.82 3.72
N ILE A 232 -24.14 -26.34 3.20
CA ILE A 232 -23.77 -27.77 3.22
C ILE A 232 -23.49 -28.26 4.65
N GLU A 233 -22.73 -27.52 5.46
CA GLU A 233 -22.47 -27.87 6.86
C GLU A 233 -23.78 -27.94 7.67
N MET A 234 -24.67 -26.96 7.50
CA MET A 234 -25.96 -26.93 8.18
C MET A 234 -26.84 -28.13 7.80
N PHE A 235 -26.83 -28.54 6.52
CA PHE A 235 -27.51 -29.74 6.07
C PHE A 235 -26.91 -31.01 6.69
N LEU A 236 -25.58 -31.17 6.66
CA LEU A 236 -24.89 -32.32 7.27
C LEU A 236 -25.14 -32.43 8.77
N LYS A 237 -25.01 -31.32 9.52
CA LYS A 237 -25.27 -31.26 10.97
C LYS A 237 -26.73 -31.65 11.29
N LYS A 238 -27.68 -31.27 10.43
CA LYS A 238 -29.10 -31.61 10.57
C LYS A 238 -29.41 -33.09 10.27
N GLU A 239 -28.76 -33.71 9.29
CA GLU A 239 -28.90 -35.16 9.07
C GLU A 239 -28.16 -35.98 10.12
N GLN A 240 -27.03 -35.51 10.64
CA GLN A 240 -26.35 -36.12 11.79
C GLN A 240 -27.27 -36.13 13.03
N GLN A 241 -27.84 -34.98 13.39
CA GLN A 241 -28.78 -34.88 14.52
C GLN A 241 -29.95 -35.88 14.38
N LYS A 242 -30.56 -35.99 13.19
CA LYS A 242 -31.63 -36.98 12.91
C LYS A 242 -31.19 -38.44 13.00
N LEU A 243 -29.90 -38.74 12.96
CA LEU A 243 -29.35 -40.09 13.16
C LEU A 243 -29.02 -40.31 14.64
N GLU A 244 -28.54 -39.29 15.35
CA GLU A 244 -28.32 -39.30 16.80
C GLU A 244 -29.64 -39.48 17.57
N GLU A 245 -30.69 -38.71 17.22
CA GLU A 245 -32.06 -38.86 17.77
C GLU A 245 -32.62 -40.28 17.57
N LYS A 246 -32.32 -40.92 16.43
CA LYS A 246 -32.72 -42.31 16.17
C LYS A 246 -31.87 -43.31 16.95
N LEU A 247 -30.57 -43.06 17.08
CA LEU A 247 -29.66 -43.89 17.86
C LEU A 247 -30.12 -43.92 19.33
N GLU A 248 -30.37 -42.76 19.91
CA GLU A 248 -30.85 -42.61 21.30
C GLU A 248 -32.20 -43.32 21.51
N PHE A 249 -33.17 -43.15 20.60
CA PHE A 249 -34.43 -43.90 20.62
C PHE A 249 -34.22 -45.44 20.60
N TRP A 250 -33.32 -45.94 19.75
CA TRP A 250 -33.05 -47.38 19.66
C TRP A 250 -32.26 -47.91 20.85
N MET A 251 -31.37 -47.11 21.45
CA MET A 251 -30.68 -47.45 22.70
C MET A 251 -31.66 -47.51 23.86
N GLU A 252 -32.45 -46.45 24.07
CA GLU A 252 -33.44 -46.39 25.16
C GLU A 252 -34.47 -47.52 25.05
N LYS A 253 -34.89 -47.87 23.81
CA LYS A 253 -35.73 -49.04 23.57
C LYS A 253 -35.00 -50.36 23.90
N TYR A 254 -33.76 -50.54 23.44
CA TYR A 254 -33.00 -51.76 23.70
C TYR A 254 -32.80 -52.00 25.20
N ASP A 255 -32.51 -50.95 25.96
CA ASP A 255 -32.34 -51.04 27.40
C ASP A 255 -33.67 -51.38 28.10
N LYS A 256 -34.79 -50.76 27.71
CA LYS A 256 -36.14 -51.08 28.20
C LYS A 256 -36.56 -52.52 27.88
N ASP A 257 -36.37 -52.98 26.64
CA ASP A 257 -36.68 -54.35 26.23
C ASP A 257 -35.78 -55.37 26.97
N THR A 258 -34.51 -55.03 27.20
CA THR A 258 -33.56 -55.85 27.98
C THR A 258 -33.93 -55.92 29.45
N GLU A 259 -34.28 -54.79 30.08
CA GLU A 259 -34.74 -54.74 31.48
C GLU A 259 -36.04 -55.53 31.65
N MET A 260 -36.99 -55.37 30.73
CA MET A 260 -38.25 -56.14 30.73
C MET A 260 -37.98 -57.66 30.67
N LYS A 261 -37.09 -58.11 29.78
CA LYS A 261 -36.71 -59.52 29.67
C LYS A 261 -35.91 -60.03 30.87
N GLN A 262 -35.08 -59.18 31.47
CA GLN A 262 -34.38 -59.51 32.70
C GLN A 262 -35.34 -59.62 33.91
N ASN A 263 -36.37 -58.79 33.96
CA ASN A 263 -37.43 -58.83 34.97
C ASN A 263 -38.36 -60.04 34.79
N GLU A 264 -38.77 -60.38 33.55
CA GLU A 264 -39.46 -61.65 33.24
C GLU A 264 -38.63 -62.87 33.69
N LEU A 265 -37.34 -62.90 33.34
CA LEU A 265 -36.42 -63.98 33.71
C LEU A 265 -36.26 -64.09 35.24
N ASN A 266 -36.23 -62.97 35.96
CA ASN A 266 -36.15 -62.95 37.42
C ASN A 266 -37.46 -63.41 38.08
N ALA A 267 -38.62 -63.03 37.53
CA ALA A 267 -39.92 -63.53 37.97
C ALA A 267 -40.04 -65.04 37.76
N LEU A 268 -39.63 -65.56 36.60
CA LEU A 268 -39.62 -67.01 36.31
C LEU A 268 -38.65 -67.78 37.20
N LYS A 269 -37.47 -67.22 37.51
CA LYS A 269 -36.53 -67.81 38.50
C LYS A 269 -37.15 -67.86 39.89
N SER A 270 -37.83 -66.80 40.32
CA SER A 270 -38.50 -66.71 41.62
C SER A 270 -39.65 -67.73 41.73
N ALA A 271 -40.52 -67.80 40.72
CA ALA A 271 -41.59 -68.79 40.64
C ALA A 271 -41.04 -70.23 40.70
N LYS A 272 -40.04 -70.55 39.87
CA LYS A 272 -39.37 -71.86 39.89
C LYS A 272 -38.74 -72.19 41.26
N ALA A 273 -38.18 -71.21 41.97
CA ALA A 273 -37.64 -71.42 43.30
C ALA A 273 -38.76 -71.71 44.33
N SER A 274 -39.87 -70.97 44.27
CA SER A 274 -41.07 -71.21 45.08
C SER A 274 -41.66 -72.60 44.84
N ASP A 275 -41.85 -72.99 43.58
CA ASP A 275 -42.34 -74.32 43.18
C ASP A 275 -41.40 -75.43 43.68
N LEU A 276 -40.09 -75.22 43.60
CA LEU A 276 -39.09 -76.16 44.12
C LEU A 276 -39.17 -76.29 45.64
N THR A 277 -39.33 -75.20 46.39
CA THR A 277 -39.53 -75.27 47.85
C THR A 277 -40.83 -75.98 48.22
N HIS A 278 -41.93 -75.68 47.52
CA HIS A 278 -43.21 -76.35 47.73
C HIS A 278 -43.13 -77.87 47.44
N LEU A 279 -42.41 -78.28 46.38
CA LEU A 279 -42.13 -79.69 46.09
C LEU A 279 -41.23 -80.34 47.16
N GLN A 280 -40.25 -79.62 47.71
CA GLN A 280 -39.39 -80.12 48.78
C GLN A 280 -40.15 -80.28 50.11
N ASP A 281 -41.06 -79.37 50.44
CA ASP A 281 -41.93 -79.45 51.61
C ASP A 281 -42.99 -80.56 51.46
N LEU A 282 -43.59 -80.71 50.27
CA LEU A 282 -44.47 -81.85 49.96
C LEU A 282 -43.71 -83.18 50.06
N ALA A 283 -42.49 -83.26 49.53
CA ALA A 283 -41.61 -84.42 49.68
C ALA A 283 -41.08 -84.61 51.11
N ARG A 284 -41.20 -83.62 52.01
CA ARG A 284 -40.92 -83.78 53.45
C ARG A 284 -42.14 -84.36 54.16
N THR A 285 -43.31 -83.72 54.00
CA THR A 285 -44.57 -84.17 54.60
C THR A 285 -44.98 -85.58 54.16
N LEU A 286 -44.75 -85.96 52.90
CA LEU A 286 -44.95 -87.34 52.46
C LEU A 286 -44.07 -88.35 53.23
N ARG A 287 -42.78 -88.05 53.43
CA ARG A 287 -41.87 -88.91 54.24
C ARG A 287 -42.25 -88.92 55.71
N GLU A 288 -42.74 -87.81 56.25
CA GLU A 288 -43.27 -87.73 57.62
C GLU A 288 -44.52 -88.61 57.77
N TYR A 289 -45.45 -88.58 56.81
CA TYR A 289 -46.61 -89.48 56.79
C TYR A 289 -46.23 -90.95 56.59
N GLU A 290 -45.28 -91.26 55.70
CA GLU A 290 -44.76 -92.61 55.51
C GLU A 290 -44.13 -93.15 56.80
N GLN A 291 -43.31 -92.34 57.49
CA GLN A 291 -42.72 -92.68 58.78
C GLN A 291 -43.79 -92.95 59.84
N VAL A 292 -44.81 -92.09 59.97
CA VAL A 292 -45.93 -92.29 60.90
C VAL A 292 -46.74 -93.55 60.57
N ILE A 293 -46.92 -93.89 59.29
CA ILE A 293 -47.58 -95.14 58.86
C ILE A 293 -46.72 -96.37 59.20
N ILE A 294 -45.39 -96.28 59.08
CA ILE A 294 -44.46 -97.35 59.47
C ILE A 294 -44.47 -97.52 61.00
N GLU A 295 -44.45 -96.43 61.76
CA GLU A 295 -44.51 -96.43 63.23
C GLU A 295 -45.84 -97.00 63.75
N ASP A 296 -46.98 -96.59 63.20
CA ASP A 296 -48.30 -97.16 63.53
C ASP A 296 -48.35 -98.68 63.24
N ARG A 297 -47.81 -99.11 62.09
CA ARG A 297 -47.69 -100.54 61.76
C ARG A 297 -46.80 -101.27 62.76
N LEU A 298 -45.64 -100.73 63.10
CA LEU A 298 -44.71 -101.33 64.05
C LEU A 298 -45.27 -101.39 65.46
N GLU A 299 -45.93 -100.33 65.96
CA GLU A 299 -46.54 -100.32 67.29
C GLU A 299 -47.74 -101.27 67.36
N LYS A 300 -48.52 -101.42 66.28
CA LYS A 300 -49.55 -102.47 66.16
C LYS A 300 -48.95 -103.88 66.16
N GLU A 301 -47.84 -104.10 65.46
CA GLU A 301 -47.15 -105.39 65.38
C GLU A 301 -46.51 -105.78 66.73
N LYS A 302 -45.91 -104.80 67.40
CA LYS A 302 -45.34 -104.84 68.76
C LYS A 302 -46.41 -105.07 69.82
N ASN A 303 -47.57 -104.39 69.75
CA ASN A 303 -48.67 -104.63 70.67
C ASN A 303 -49.37 -105.97 70.44
N ARG A 304 -49.42 -106.48 69.20
CA ARG A 304 -49.79 -107.87 68.90
C ARG A 304 -48.81 -108.86 69.51
N LYS A 305 -47.50 -108.62 69.41
CA LYS A 305 -46.45 -109.45 70.03
C LYS A 305 -46.52 -109.44 71.55
N LYS A 306 -46.73 -108.27 72.19
CA LYS A 306 -47.03 -108.16 73.63
C LYS A 306 -48.24 -109.01 73.99
N LEU A 307 -49.40 -108.82 73.34
CA LEU A 307 -50.61 -109.58 73.64
C LEU A 307 -50.43 -111.11 73.44
N GLN A 308 -49.60 -111.54 72.48
CA GLN A 308 -49.20 -112.94 72.31
C GLN A 308 -48.32 -113.43 73.47
N GLN A 309 -47.38 -112.62 73.96
CA GLN A 309 -46.59 -112.92 75.14
C GLN A 309 -47.45 -112.91 76.41
N ASP A 310 -48.26 -111.88 76.65
CA ASP A 310 -49.20 -111.76 77.77
C ASP A 310 -50.16 -112.95 77.84
N THR A 311 -50.64 -113.46 76.69
CA THR A 311 -51.49 -114.65 76.64
C THR A 311 -50.72 -115.96 76.84
N LEU A 312 -49.43 -116.04 76.48
CA LEU A 312 -48.56 -117.17 76.82
C LEU A 312 -48.18 -117.17 78.31
N GLU A 313 -47.92 -116.00 78.89
CA GLU A 313 -47.65 -115.80 80.31
C GLU A 313 -48.91 -116.03 81.15
N LEU A 314 -50.07 -115.53 80.74
CA LEU A 314 -51.35 -115.90 81.37
C LEU A 314 -51.60 -117.42 81.28
N ARG A 315 -51.23 -118.07 80.17
CA ARG A 315 -51.36 -119.53 80.00
C ARG A 315 -50.33 -120.31 80.84
N SER A 316 -49.15 -119.76 81.11
CA SER A 316 -48.18 -120.36 82.03
C SER A 316 -48.58 -120.14 83.50
N ILE A 317 -49.09 -118.96 83.86
CA ILE A 317 -49.69 -118.64 85.15
C ILE A 317 -50.92 -119.52 85.42
N ILE A 318 -51.79 -119.76 84.44
CA ILE A 318 -52.93 -120.68 84.58
C ILE A 318 -52.44 -122.12 84.80
N LYS A 319 -51.40 -122.57 84.09
CA LYS A 319 -50.76 -123.88 84.36
C LYS A 319 -50.16 -123.94 85.77
N LEU A 320 -49.51 -122.87 86.24
CA LEU A 320 -48.95 -122.75 87.59
C LEU A 320 -50.04 -122.76 88.67
N GLN A 321 -51.14 -122.02 88.47
CA GLN A 321 -52.29 -122.05 89.34
C GLN A 321 -53.00 -123.42 89.33
N ALA A 322 -53.09 -124.09 88.19
CA ALA A 322 -53.66 -125.44 88.09
C ALA A 322 -52.77 -126.49 88.76
N TRP A 323 -51.45 -126.37 88.61
CA TRP A 323 -50.47 -127.20 89.33
C TRP A 323 -50.52 -126.94 90.83
N TRP A 324 -50.62 -125.68 91.26
CA TRP A 324 -50.75 -125.32 92.68
C TRP A 324 -52.07 -125.81 93.27
N ARG A 325 -53.22 -125.51 92.65
CA ARG A 325 -54.54 -126.04 93.05
C ARG A 325 -54.55 -127.58 93.09
N GLY A 326 -53.98 -128.23 92.08
CA GLY A 326 -53.83 -129.69 92.05
C GLY A 326 -52.87 -130.24 93.10
N THR A 327 -51.89 -129.46 93.56
CA THR A 327 -50.97 -129.83 94.64
C THR A 327 -51.60 -129.61 96.02
N VAL A 328 -52.35 -128.53 96.19
CA VAL A 328 -53.21 -128.26 97.36
C VAL A 328 -54.21 -129.40 97.56
N VAL A 329 -54.91 -129.82 96.50
CA VAL A 329 -55.85 -130.95 96.53
C VAL A 329 -55.15 -132.29 96.79
N ARG A 330 -53.91 -132.50 96.32
CA ARG A 330 -53.15 -133.76 96.54
C ARG A 330 -52.26 -133.77 97.78
N LYS A 331 -52.22 -132.70 98.57
CA LYS A 331 -51.53 -132.61 99.86
C LYS A 331 -52.45 -132.20 101.02
N GLU A 332 -53.75 -132.09 100.76
CA GLU A 332 -54.83 -131.89 101.75
C GLU A 332 -54.68 -130.66 102.67
N ILE A 333 -54.03 -129.60 102.18
CA ILE A 333 -53.88 -128.32 102.91
C ILE A 333 -55.02 -127.38 102.50
N GLY A 334 -56.18 -127.52 103.16
CA GLY A 334 -57.31 -126.58 103.06
C GLY A 334 -58.65 -127.22 102.69
N SER A 335 -59.73 -126.66 103.22
CA SER A 335 -61.08 -127.23 103.13
C SER A 335 -61.69 -127.19 101.73
N PHE A 336 -61.75 -128.34 101.05
CA PHE A 336 -62.62 -128.54 99.88
C PHE A 336 -63.16 -129.98 99.82
N ARG A 337 -64.44 -130.15 99.50
CA ARG A 337 -65.12 -131.46 99.39
C ARG A 337 -65.75 -131.64 98.01
N MET A 338 -65.85 -132.88 97.54
CA MET A 338 -66.58 -133.26 96.32
C MET A 338 -68.04 -133.63 96.63
N PRO A 339 -69.05 -133.00 95.99
CA PRO A 339 -70.43 -133.48 95.96
C PRO A 339 -70.68 -134.46 94.79
N LYS A 340 -71.74 -135.28 94.89
CA LYS A 340 -72.31 -136.06 93.78
C LYS A 340 -73.73 -135.57 93.46
N LYS A 341 -74.03 -135.53 92.15
CA LYS A 341 -75.33 -135.71 91.47
C LYS A 341 -76.64 -135.51 92.27
N ASP A 342 -77.51 -134.61 91.78
CA ASP A 342 -78.97 -134.83 91.75
C ASP A 342 -79.65 -134.01 90.62
N VAL A 343 -80.97 -133.78 90.68
CA VAL A 343 -81.93 -133.82 89.54
C VAL A 343 -82.71 -132.50 89.30
N ASP A 344 -83.25 -132.34 88.07
CA ASP A 344 -84.26 -131.35 87.57
C ASP A 344 -83.91 -129.84 87.57
N ASP A 345 -84.60 -128.96 86.83
CA ASP A 345 -85.22 -129.03 85.47
C ASP A 345 -85.60 -127.57 85.06
N SER A 346 -85.88 -127.31 83.76
CA SER A 346 -86.65 -126.14 83.27
C SER A 346 -86.00 -124.73 83.45
N LYS A 347 -86.40 -123.63 82.77
CA LYS A 347 -87.04 -123.41 81.43
C LYS A 347 -87.01 -121.90 81.08
N ASP A 348 -87.12 -121.59 79.77
CA ASP A 348 -87.69 -120.35 79.17
C ASP A 348 -86.93 -118.99 79.12
N SER A 349 -87.33 -118.20 78.10
CA SER A 349 -87.06 -116.78 77.80
C SER A 349 -85.63 -116.34 77.37
N LYS A 350 -85.33 -115.43 76.41
CA LYS A 350 -86.02 -114.67 75.31
C LYS A 350 -85.93 -113.13 75.39
N GLY A 351 -84.86 -112.54 74.82
CA GLY A 351 -84.73 -111.11 74.46
C GLY A 351 -83.41 -110.87 73.69
N LYS A 352 -83.25 -110.11 72.58
CA LYS A 352 -84.06 -109.16 71.77
C LYS A 352 -83.84 -107.65 72.03
N GLY A 353 -82.82 -107.10 71.37
CA GLY A 353 -82.57 -105.66 71.12
C GLY A 353 -81.22 -105.51 70.39
N LYS A 354 -81.01 -104.85 69.24
CA LYS A 354 -81.80 -103.99 68.33
C LYS A 354 -81.88 -102.48 68.63
N ASP A 355 -80.81 -101.78 68.25
CA ASP A 355 -80.78 -100.42 67.67
C ASP A 355 -79.40 -100.29 66.92
N LYS A 356 -79.13 -99.59 65.82
CA LYS A 356 -79.50 -98.25 65.27
C LYS A 356 -79.02 -97.11 66.18
N ASP A 357 -78.35 -96.05 65.72
CA ASP A 357 -78.06 -95.53 64.36
C ASP A 357 -76.74 -94.68 64.47
N LYS A 358 -76.21 -93.84 63.55
CA LYS A 358 -76.70 -93.16 62.32
C LYS A 358 -75.49 -92.69 61.45
N ARG A 359 -75.80 -91.85 60.44
CA ARG A 359 -74.95 -91.00 59.56
C ARG A 359 -73.87 -90.17 60.33
N ARG A 360 -72.79 -89.63 59.73
CA ARG A 360 -72.53 -88.99 58.40
C ARG A 360 -71.05 -89.21 57.97
N GLY A 361 -70.54 -88.87 56.77
CA GLY A 361 -71.15 -88.26 55.57
C GLY A 361 -70.63 -86.84 55.26
N LYS A 362 -69.86 -86.70 54.16
CA LYS A 362 -69.05 -85.50 53.76
C LYS A 362 -67.82 -85.25 54.66
N LYS A 363 -66.77 -84.60 54.16
CA LYS A 363 -66.65 -83.82 52.90
C LYS A 363 -65.48 -84.29 52.05
#